data_AF-A0A6P3BRW7-F1
#
_entry.id   AF-A0A6P3BRW7-F1
#
_cell.length_a   1.000
_cell.length_b   1.000
_cell.length_c   1.000
_cell.angle_alpha   90.00
_cell.angle_beta   90.00
_cell.angle_gamma   90.00
#
_symmetry.space_group_name_H-M   'P 1'
#
loop_
_entity.id
_entity.type
_entity.pdbx_description
1 polymer ?
#
loop_
_entity_poly.entity_id
_entity_poly.type
_entity_poly.pdbx_seq_one_letter_code
_entity_poly.pdbx_strand_id
1 'polypeptide(L)'
;MLADTLPPARRGLHRYRAAAGGGYYTMAAMQNVGLALEAVRGWLGYAQWADAYDDAFAHAASERLCFLPYLTGERSPWMNPDARGGWLGLGLGDTRGAMMRAAFEGVAFALRAGLDAIRDADRGDPVATLRLAGGGSVDPRWRQLLADALGASLHAIDCPNAATRGAALLAGVAIGHWREDALHALAPAASPVAEPGDDRLLAARHARFIDLYARTDAWFTTGV
;
A
#
# COMPACT_ATOMS: atom_id res chain seq x y z
N MET A 1 -6.04 4.56 -15.65
CA MET A 1 -7.13 4.91 -16.59
C MET A 1 -7.99 3.67 -16.79
N LEU A 2 -9.30 3.80 -17.04
CA LEU A 2 -10.15 2.64 -17.31
C LEU A 2 -9.88 2.14 -18.74
N ALA A 3 -9.78 0.83 -18.92
CA ALA A 3 -9.65 0.19 -20.22
C ALA A 3 -11.05 -0.14 -20.78
N ASP A 4 -11.27 0.07 -22.08
CA ASP A 4 -12.55 -0.24 -22.72
C ASP A 4 -12.83 -1.75 -22.80
N THR A 5 -11.77 -2.56 -22.84
CA THR A 5 -11.83 -4.02 -22.87
C THR A 5 -11.17 -4.62 -21.64
N LEU A 6 -11.54 -5.85 -21.30
CA LEU A 6 -10.99 -6.56 -20.14
C LEU A 6 -9.47 -6.75 -20.31
N PRO A 7 -8.63 -6.23 -19.40
CA PRO A 7 -7.19 -6.37 -19.50
C PRO A 7 -6.74 -7.85 -19.49
N PRO A 8 -5.58 -8.18 -20.10
CA PRO A 8 -5.02 -9.53 -20.01
C PRO A 8 -4.81 -9.97 -18.56
N ALA A 9 -4.99 -11.26 -18.28
CA ALA A 9 -4.74 -11.80 -16.96
C ALA A 9 -3.24 -11.77 -16.63
N ARG A 10 -2.90 -11.35 -15.41
CA ARG A 10 -1.54 -11.35 -14.88
C ARG A 10 -1.56 -11.93 -13.47
N ARG A 11 -0.63 -12.84 -13.17
CA ARG A 11 -0.49 -13.41 -11.81
C ARG A 11 -0.23 -12.26 -10.83
N GLY A 12 -0.87 -12.31 -9.66
CA GLY A 12 -0.71 -11.28 -8.63
C GLY A 12 -1.52 -10.00 -8.86
N LEU A 13 -2.24 -9.87 -9.98
CA LEU A 13 -3.12 -8.72 -10.25
C LEU A 13 -4.56 -9.15 -10.47
N HIS A 14 -5.47 -8.30 -10.02
CA HIS A 14 -6.90 -8.49 -10.16
C HIS A 14 -7.46 -7.55 -11.22
N ARG A 15 -8.58 -7.94 -11.83
CA ARG A 15 -9.24 -7.18 -12.89
C ARG A 15 -10.71 -7.06 -12.54
N TYR A 16 -11.22 -5.84 -12.60
CA TYR A 16 -12.60 -5.54 -12.25
C TYR A 16 -13.24 -4.68 -13.33
N ARG A 17 -14.55 -4.82 -13.48
CA ARG A 17 -15.35 -3.84 -14.21
C ARG A 17 -15.56 -2.61 -13.32
N ALA A 18 -15.45 -1.42 -13.86
CA ALA A 18 -15.76 -0.21 -13.11
C ALA A 18 -17.25 -0.20 -12.72
N ALA A 19 -17.55 0.31 -11.53
CA ALA A 19 -18.92 0.39 -11.02
C ALA A 19 -19.77 1.45 -11.74
N ALA A 20 -19.12 2.45 -12.33
CA ALA A 20 -19.72 3.51 -13.13
C ALA A 20 -18.76 3.91 -14.28
N GLY A 21 -19.30 4.48 -15.35
CA GLY A 21 -18.59 4.93 -16.55
C GLY A 21 -18.25 3.83 -17.55
N GLY A 22 -18.56 2.56 -17.25
CA GLY A 22 -18.12 1.42 -18.04
C GLY A 22 -16.61 1.17 -17.95
N GLY A 23 -16.10 0.21 -18.73
CA GLY A 23 -14.68 -0.15 -18.74
C GLY A 23 -14.21 -0.99 -17.56
N TYR A 24 -12.90 -1.21 -17.51
CA TYR A 24 -12.22 -2.14 -16.62
C TYR A 24 -10.98 -1.51 -15.99
N TYR A 25 -10.58 -1.99 -14.82
CA TYR A 25 -9.33 -1.59 -14.19
C TYR A 25 -8.56 -2.78 -13.62
N THR A 26 -7.23 -2.61 -13.59
CA THR A 26 -6.29 -3.51 -12.94
C THR A 26 -6.05 -3.05 -11.50
N MET A 27 -5.92 -3.99 -10.57
CA MET A 27 -5.73 -3.71 -9.15
C MET A 27 -4.70 -4.65 -8.54
N ALA A 28 -3.74 -4.08 -7.81
CA ALA A 28 -2.95 -4.79 -6.81
C ALA A 28 -3.73 -4.78 -5.48
N ALA A 29 -4.08 -5.95 -4.98
CA ALA A 29 -4.83 -6.11 -3.74
C ALA A 29 -3.85 -6.49 -2.62
N MET A 30 -3.38 -5.50 -1.87
CA MET A 30 -2.43 -5.74 -0.78
C MET A 30 -3.19 -6.15 0.49
N GLN A 31 -2.90 -7.34 1.02
CA GLN A 31 -3.59 -7.87 2.20
C GLN A 31 -2.97 -7.35 3.50
N ASN A 32 -1.64 -7.21 3.55
CA ASN A 32 -0.91 -6.94 4.79
C ASN A 32 -0.41 -5.49 4.88
N VAL A 33 -1.32 -4.52 4.75
CA VAL A 33 -0.99 -3.09 4.94
C VAL A 33 -1.30 -2.70 6.39
N GLY A 34 -2.52 -2.23 6.66
CA GLY A 34 -2.94 -1.85 8.02
C GLY A 34 -2.91 -3.02 9.00
N LEU A 35 -3.26 -4.23 8.53
CA LEU A 35 -3.23 -5.45 9.35
C LEU A 35 -1.83 -5.74 9.90
N ALA A 36 -0.80 -5.62 9.07
CA ALA A 36 0.58 -5.88 9.50
C ALA A 36 1.07 -4.80 10.46
N LEU A 37 0.83 -3.53 10.15
CA LEU A 37 1.27 -2.43 11.03
C LEU A 37 0.55 -2.49 12.38
N GLU A 38 -0.73 -2.86 12.41
CA GLU A 38 -1.50 -3.03 13.66
C GLU A 38 -0.97 -4.22 14.49
N ALA A 39 -0.67 -5.35 13.86
CA ALA A 39 -0.06 -6.49 14.54
C ALA A 39 1.31 -6.13 15.13
N VAL A 40 2.17 -5.47 14.34
CA VAL A 40 3.49 -4.99 14.80
C VAL A 40 3.36 -3.99 15.95
N ARG A 41 2.45 -3.02 15.84
CA ARG A 41 2.16 -2.06 16.92
C ARG A 41 1.84 -2.79 18.22
N GLY A 42 1.00 -3.82 18.14
CA GLY A 42 0.64 -4.68 19.27
C GLY A 42 1.82 -5.48 19.83
N TRP A 43 2.61 -6.15 18.99
CA TRP A 43 3.78 -6.93 19.40
C TRP A 43 4.85 -6.09 20.07
N LEU A 44 5.04 -4.86 19.59
CA LEU A 44 5.99 -3.90 20.16
C LEU A 44 5.42 -3.16 21.38
N GLY A 45 4.14 -3.37 21.72
CA GLY A 45 3.53 -2.84 22.93
C GLY A 45 3.28 -1.33 22.90
N TYR A 46 3.05 -0.74 21.72
CA TYR A 46 2.60 0.65 21.63
C TYR A 46 1.11 0.72 21.98
N ALA A 47 0.73 1.56 22.95
CA ALA A 47 -0.68 1.71 23.34
C ALA A 47 -1.49 2.46 22.28
N GLN A 48 -0.91 3.51 21.71
CA GLN A 48 -1.54 4.36 20.72
C GLN A 48 -0.74 4.43 19.41
N TRP A 49 -1.42 4.74 18.32
CA TRP A 49 -0.76 4.96 17.02
C TRP A 49 0.18 6.16 17.05
N ALA A 50 -0.16 7.22 17.79
CA ALA A 50 0.69 8.40 17.94
C ALA A 50 2.08 8.01 18.47
N ASP A 51 2.15 7.20 19.53
CA ASP A 51 3.42 6.72 20.11
C ASP A 51 4.23 5.89 19.10
N ALA A 52 3.55 5.05 18.31
CA ALA A 52 4.20 4.22 17.30
C ALA A 52 4.77 5.05 16.15
N TYR A 53 4.05 6.08 15.70
CA TYR A 53 4.56 7.02 14.70
C TYR A 53 5.74 7.84 15.26
N ASP A 54 5.61 8.37 16.47
CA ASP A 54 6.66 9.21 17.07
C ASP A 54 7.95 8.44 17.28
N ASP A 55 7.89 7.23 17.85
CA ASP A 55 9.06 6.39 18.07
C ASP A 55 9.66 5.91 16.74
N ALA A 56 8.84 5.42 15.79
CA ALA A 56 9.35 4.97 14.49
C ALA A 56 10.05 6.08 13.72
N PHE A 57 9.45 7.27 13.65
CA PHE A 57 9.99 8.36 12.83
C PHE A 57 11.04 9.22 13.56
N ALA A 58 11.25 9.03 14.87
CA ALA A 58 12.44 9.51 15.57
C ALA A 58 13.71 8.72 15.20
N HIS A 59 13.57 7.54 14.59
CA HIS A 59 14.68 6.71 14.16
C HIS A 59 14.90 6.82 12.64
N ALA A 60 16.17 6.85 12.24
CA ALA A 60 16.55 6.75 10.84
C ALA A 60 16.21 5.35 10.28
N ALA A 61 15.96 5.27 8.97
CA ALA A 61 15.77 3.99 8.29
C ALA A 61 17.05 3.15 8.39
N SER A 62 16.92 1.87 8.67
CA SER A 62 18.05 0.97 8.86
C SER A 62 18.58 0.45 7.52
N GLU A 63 19.90 0.47 7.36
CA GLU A 63 20.56 -0.15 6.20
C GLU A 63 20.66 -1.68 6.31
N ARG A 64 20.26 -2.29 7.43
CA ARG A 64 20.32 -3.77 7.60
C ARG A 64 18.98 -4.39 7.96
N LEU A 65 18.20 -3.72 8.80
CA LEU A 65 16.95 -4.25 9.32
C LEU A 65 15.87 -4.13 8.24
N CYS A 66 15.18 -5.23 7.96
CA CYS A 66 14.09 -5.28 7.00
C CYS A 66 12.92 -6.04 7.61
N PHE A 67 11.70 -5.57 7.36
CA PHE A 67 10.48 -6.26 7.75
C PHE A 67 9.72 -6.69 6.50
N LEU A 68 9.46 -8.00 6.36
CA LEU A 68 8.49 -8.49 5.38
C LEU A 68 7.10 -8.47 6.01
N PRO A 69 6.09 -7.79 5.42
CA PRO A 69 4.79 -7.61 6.08
C PRO A 69 3.82 -8.78 5.89
N TYR A 70 4.19 -9.87 5.20
CA TYR A 70 3.25 -10.90 4.72
C TYR A 70 2.72 -11.86 5.80
N LEU A 71 2.14 -11.35 6.89
CA LEU A 71 1.73 -12.11 8.07
C LEU A 71 0.63 -13.14 7.81
N THR A 72 -0.15 -12.98 6.74
CA THR A 72 -1.32 -13.82 6.42
C THR A 72 -1.26 -14.43 5.01
N GLY A 73 -0.05 -14.58 4.44
CA GLY A 73 0.12 -14.75 3.00
C GLY A 73 -0.12 -13.43 2.25
N GLU A 74 0.07 -13.40 0.94
CA GLU A 74 -0.13 -12.17 0.17
C GLU A 74 -0.68 -12.43 -1.24
N ARG A 75 -1.53 -11.54 -1.72
CA ARG A 75 -2.15 -11.63 -3.05
C ARG A 75 -1.30 -10.95 -4.10
N SER A 76 -0.93 -9.69 -3.87
CA SER A 76 -0.22 -8.88 -4.86
C SER A 76 1.19 -8.51 -4.37
N PRO A 77 2.21 -8.53 -5.24
CA PRO A 77 2.22 -9.14 -6.58
C PRO A 77 2.49 -10.66 -6.55
N TRP A 78 2.66 -11.24 -5.36
CA TRP A 78 3.23 -12.58 -5.22
C TRP A 78 2.27 -13.73 -5.47
N MET A 79 0.97 -13.54 -5.24
CA MET A 79 -0.05 -14.60 -5.23
C MET A 79 0.45 -15.83 -4.47
N ASN A 80 0.93 -15.62 -3.24
CA ASN A 80 1.49 -16.66 -2.39
C ASN A 80 0.77 -16.69 -1.03
N PRO A 81 -0.13 -17.66 -0.78
CA PRO A 81 -0.80 -17.82 0.52
C PRO A 81 0.15 -18.27 1.64
N ASP A 82 1.30 -18.85 1.27
CA ASP A 82 2.31 -19.35 2.20
C ASP A 82 3.33 -18.31 2.60
N ALA A 83 3.33 -17.12 1.97
CA ALA A 83 4.23 -16.03 2.38
C ALA A 83 4.07 -15.73 3.88
N ARG A 84 5.20 -15.54 4.58
CA ARG A 84 5.23 -15.16 6.01
C ARG A 84 6.07 -13.91 6.20
N GLY A 85 5.65 -13.10 7.16
CA GLY A 85 6.37 -11.89 7.54
C GLY A 85 7.33 -12.11 8.71
N GLY A 86 8.19 -11.13 8.94
CA GLY A 86 9.19 -11.16 9.99
C GLY A 86 10.28 -10.11 9.80
N TRP A 87 11.04 -9.87 10.86
CA TRP A 87 12.23 -9.02 10.82
C TRP A 87 13.49 -9.83 10.57
N LEU A 88 14.28 -9.40 9.59
CA LEU A 88 15.59 -9.95 9.28
C LEU A 88 16.63 -8.83 9.42
N GLY A 89 17.80 -9.15 9.97
CA GLY A 89 18.89 -8.18 10.17
C GLY A 89 18.90 -7.47 11.53
N LEU A 90 18.20 -7.99 12.54
CA LEU A 90 18.25 -7.50 13.93
C LEU A 90 19.64 -7.70 14.54
N GLY A 91 20.11 -6.68 15.26
CA GLY A 91 21.27 -6.73 16.16
C GLY A 91 20.91 -6.24 17.56
N LEU A 92 21.82 -6.47 18.52
CA LEU A 92 21.59 -6.12 19.94
C LEU A 92 21.33 -4.62 20.21
N GLY A 93 21.74 -3.75 19.29
CA GLY A 93 21.52 -2.30 19.39
C GLY A 93 20.23 -1.80 18.73
N ASP A 94 19.45 -2.67 18.09
CA ASP A 94 18.18 -2.25 17.49
C ASP A 94 17.12 -2.01 18.56
N THR A 95 16.39 -0.90 18.41
CA THR A 95 15.37 -0.46 19.34
C THR A 95 13.98 -0.83 18.85
N ARG A 96 13.00 -0.75 19.75
CA ARG A 96 11.59 -0.86 19.40
C ARG A 96 11.19 0.11 18.27
N GLY A 97 11.62 1.37 18.35
CA GLY A 97 11.38 2.38 17.32
C GLY A 97 12.01 2.01 15.97
N ALA A 98 13.25 1.49 15.96
CA ALA A 98 13.89 1.00 14.74
C ALA A 98 13.13 -0.17 14.09
N MET A 99 12.60 -1.09 14.90
CA MET A 99 11.76 -2.19 14.43
C MET A 99 10.43 -1.70 13.83
N MET A 100 9.77 -0.73 14.49
CA MET A 100 8.55 -0.11 13.98
C MET A 100 8.82 0.67 12.69
N ARG A 101 9.95 1.38 12.61
CA ARG A 101 10.38 2.10 11.39
C ARG A 101 10.57 1.14 10.21
N ALA A 102 11.23 0.01 10.44
CA ALA A 102 11.39 -1.03 9.44
C ALA A 102 10.05 -1.63 9.01
N ALA A 103 9.06 -1.72 9.91
CA ALA A 103 7.72 -2.20 9.58
C ALA A 103 6.95 -1.23 8.66
N PHE A 104 6.98 0.07 8.96
CA PHE A 104 6.41 1.08 8.05
C PHE A 104 7.08 1.03 6.67
N GLU A 105 8.40 0.95 6.63
CA GLU A 105 9.15 0.89 5.37
C GLU A 105 8.84 -0.40 4.58
N GLY A 106 8.78 -1.55 5.25
CA GLY A 106 8.39 -2.83 4.63
C GLY A 106 6.99 -2.80 4.02
N VAL A 107 6.03 -2.14 4.66
CA VAL A 107 4.68 -1.96 4.11
C VAL A 107 4.68 -1.00 2.92
N ALA A 108 5.44 0.11 2.98
CA ALA A 108 5.59 1.01 1.84
C ALA A 108 6.21 0.29 0.63
N PHE A 109 7.21 -0.56 0.86
CA PHE A 109 7.83 -1.37 -0.18
C PHE A 109 6.93 -2.47 -0.72
N ALA A 110 6.10 -3.10 0.11
CA ALA A 110 5.08 -4.02 -0.39
C ALA A 110 4.07 -3.31 -1.31
N LEU A 111 3.61 -2.11 -0.93
CA LEU A 111 2.74 -1.29 -1.79
C LEU A 111 3.46 -0.91 -3.09
N ARG A 112 4.75 -0.56 -3.02
CA ARG A 112 5.57 -0.29 -4.21
C ARG A 112 5.67 -1.50 -5.13
N ALA A 113 5.92 -2.70 -4.61
CA ALA A 113 5.94 -3.93 -5.40
C ALA A 113 4.59 -4.17 -6.12
N GLY A 114 3.47 -3.90 -5.45
CA GLY A 114 2.14 -3.95 -6.07
C GLY A 114 1.96 -2.92 -7.18
N LEU A 115 2.41 -1.68 -6.97
CA LEU A 115 2.36 -0.62 -7.99
C LEU A 115 3.25 -0.92 -9.19
N ASP A 116 4.46 -1.43 -8.96
CA ASP A 116 5.38 -1.81 -10.03
C ASP A 116 4.80 -2.97 -10.85
N ALA A 117 4.13 -3.95 -10.24
CA ALA A 117 3.41 -4.98 -10.99
C ALA A 117 2.29 -4.40 -11.87
N ILE A 118 1.55 -3.38 -11.42
CA ILE A 118 0.57 -2.68 -12.26
C ILE A 118 1.27 -1.98 -13.43
N ARG A 119 2.37 -1.25 -13.17
CA ARG A 119 3.16 -0.54 -14.19
C ARG A 119 3.73 -1.50 -15.25
N ASP A 120 4.16 -2.70 -14.84
CA ASP A 120 4.67 -3.72 -15.76
C ASP A 120 3.56 -4.35 -16.61
N ALA A 121 2.36 -4.46 -16.06
CA ALA A 121 1.20 -5.01 -16.77
C ALA A 121 0.63 -4.02 -17.80
N ASP A 122 0.58 -2.74 -17.45
CA ASP A 122 -0.01 -1.67 -18.25
C ASP A 122 1.10 -0.75 -18.80
N ARG A 123 1.41 -0.84 -20.09
CA ARG A 123 2.39 0.05 -20.78
C ARG A 123 1.88 1.49 -21.00
N GLY A 124 1.02 1.96 -20.09
CA GLY A 124 0.45 3.31 -20.14
C GLY A 124 1.41 4.36 -19.60
N ASP A 125 0.92 5.59 -19.53
CA ASP A 125 1.69 6.72 -18.98
C ASP A 125 2.07 6.48 -17.50
N PRO A 126 3.21 7.01 -17.05
CA PRO A 126 3.63 6.93 -15.67
C PRO A 126 2.54 7.46 -14.72
N VAL A 127 2.22 6.68 -13.69
CA VAL A 127 1.32 7.12 -12.62
C VAL A 127 2.04 8.19 -11.80
N ALA A 128 1.78 9.45 -12.11
CA ALA A 128 2.40 10.61 -11.46
C ALA A 128 1.70 10.99 -10.14
N THR A 129 0.40 10.71 -10.01
CA THR A 129 -0.40 11.11 -8.84
C THR A 129 -1.27 9.97 -8.36
N LEU A 130 -1.28 9.74 -7.04
CA LEU A 130 -2.09 8.74 -6.36
C LEU A 130 -3.02 9.38 -5.35
N ARG A 131 -4.23 8.82 -5.20
CA ARG A 131 -5.20 9.23 -4.19
C ARG A 131 -5.11 8.31 -2.98
N LEU A 132 -5.00 8.90 -1.79
CA LEU A 132 -4.85 8.21 -0.53
C LEU A 132 -6.14 8.35 0.30
N ALA A 133 -6.70 7.23 0.72
CA ALA A 133 -7.90 7.19 1.56
C ALA A 133 -7.73 6.18 2.69
N GLY A 134 -8.48 6.35 3.77
CA GLY A 134 -8.45 5.48 4.95
C GLY A 134 -7.27 5.75 5.88
N GLY A 135 -6.98 4.82 6.79
CA GLY A 135 -6.02 5.03 7.89
C GLY A 135 -4.60 5.42 7.47
N GLY A 136 -4.18 5.10 6.24
CA GLY A 136 -2.89 5.52 5.71
C GLY A 136 -2.75 7.02 5.45
N SER A 137 -3.83 7.80 5.48
CA SER A 137 -3.81 9.24 5.17
C SER A 137 -3.58 10.15 6.37
N VAL A 138 -3.43 9.61 7.59
CA VAL A 138 -3.50 10.42 8.82
C VAL A 138 -2.18 11.09 9.21
N ASP A 139 -1.07 10.33 9.23
CA ASP A 139 0.23 10.85 9.70
C ASP A 139 1.05 11.46 8.55
N PRO A 140 1.58 12.70 8.68
CA PRO A 140 2.38 13.35 7.64
C PRO A 140 3.65 12.57 7.26
N ARG A 141 4.32 11.94 8.23
CA ARG A 141 5.60 11.26 8.03
C ARG A 141 5.40 9.94 7.29
N TRP A 142 4.31 9.25 7.61
CA TRP A 142 3.87 8.08 6.86
C TRP A 142 3.50 8.42 5.40
N ARG A 143 2.76 9.52 5.19
CA ARG A 143 2.45 10.01 3.84
C ARG A 143 3.70 10.33 3.03
N GLN A 144 4.70 10.97 3.65
CA GLN A 144 5.97 11.24 2.97
C GLN A 144 6.69 9.94 2.56
N LEU A 145 6.82 8.98 3.49
CA LEU A 145 7.44 7.68 3.20
C LEU A 145 6.72 6.94 2.05
N LEU A 146 5.38 7.00 2.02
CA LEU A 146 4.60 6.45 0.91
C LEU A 146 4.89 7.17 -0.42
N ALA A 147 4.94 8.51 -0.44
CA ALA A 147 5.23 9.28 -1.65
C ALA A 147 6.61 8.92 -2.21
N ASP A 148 7.60 8.85 -1.33
CA ASP A 148 8.98 8.46 -1.65
C ASP A 148 9.02 7.04 -2.22
N ALA A 149 8.41 6.07 -1.53
CA ALA A 149 8.44 4.66 -1.94
C ALA A 149 7.69 4.43 -3.26
N LEU A 150 6.54 5.08 -3.45
CA LEU A 150 5.70 4.92 -4.65
C LEU A 150 6.21 5.73 -5.85
N GLY A 151 7.06 6.73 -5.60
CA GLY A 151 7.56 7.65 -6.62
C GLY A 151 6.43 8.42 -7.30
N ALA A 152 5.42 8.83 -6.52
CA ALA A 152 4.24 9.54 -7.01
C ALA A 152 3.73 10.54 -5.96
N SER A 153 3.19 11.67 -6.44
CA SER A 153 2.53 12.67 -5.60
C SER A 153 1.29 12.07 -4.94
N LEU A 154 1.08 12.32 -3.65
CA LEU A 154 -0.06 11.80 -2.92
C LEU A 154 -1.09 12.89 -2.65
N HIS A 155 -2.34 12.59 -2.97
CA HIS A 155 -3.49 13.44 -2.65
C HIS A 155 -4.39 12.72 -1.65
N ALA A 156 -4.56 13.28 -0.45
CA ALA A 156 -5.48 12.71 0.53
C ALA A 156 -6.92 13.05 0.16
N ILE A 157 -7.78 12.05 0.23
CA ILE A 157 -9.21 12.20 0.03
C ILE A 157 -9.86 12.60 1.34
N ASP A 158 -10.60 13.71 1.31
CA ASP A 158 -11.39 14.19 2.45
C ASP A 158 -12.68 13.37 2.58
N CYS A 159 -12.51 12.08 2.88
CA CYS A 159 -13.61 11.15 3.12
C CYS A 159 -13.13 9.95 3.93
N PRO A 160 -13.27 9.97 5.27
CA PRO A 160 -12.85 8.87 6.14
C PRO A 160 -13.50 7.52 5.76
N ASN A 161 -14.75 7.54 5.29
CA ASN A 161 -15.54 6.36 4.92
C ASN A 161 -15.81 6.30 3.40
N ALA A 162 -14.76 6.47 2.59
CA ALA A 162 -14.86 6.54 1.13
C ALA A 162 -15.58 5.35 0.49
N ALA A 163 -15.35 4.12 0.99
CA ALA A 163 -16.01 2.91 0.50
C ALA A 163 -17.53 2.94 0.76
N THR A 164 -17.94 3.23 2.00
CA THR A 164 -19.35 3.36 2.38
C THR A 164 -20.05 4.46 1.59
N ARG A 165 -19.38 5.59 1.39
CA ARG A 165 -19.89 6.70 0.57
C ARG A 165 -20.08 6.27 -0.89
N GLY A 166 -19.10 5.56 -1.46
CA GLY A 166 -19.21 4.99 -2.80
C GLY A 166 -20.41 4.05 -2.95
N ALA A 167 -20.62 3.16 -1.98
CA ALA A 167 -21.76 2.25 -1.96
C ALA A 167 -23.11 3.01 -1.90
N ALA A 168 -23.20 4.05 -1.07
CA ALA A 168 -24.41 4.89 -0.99
C ALA A 168 -24.69 5.64 -2.29
N LEU A 169 -23.66 6.16 -2.97
CA LEU A 169 -23.80 6.80 -4.27
C LEU A 169 -24.31 5.83 -5.34
N LEU A 170 -23.76 4.62 -5.39
CA LEU A 170 -24.21 3.57 -6.32
C LEU A 170 -25.67 3.16 -6.03
N ALA A 171 -26.05 3.02 -4.76
CA ALA A 171 -27.43 2.75 -4.38
C ALA A 171 -28.38 3.88 -4.82
N GLY A 172 -27.96 5.14 -4.66
CA GLY A 172 -28.73 6.29 -5.11
C GLY A 172 -28.91 6.35 -6.63
N VAL A 173 -27.90 5.92 -7.40
CA VAL A 173 -28.05 5.74 -8.86
C VAL A 173 -29.05 4.64 -9.18
N ALA A 174 -28.97 3.49 -8.49
CA ALA A 174 -29.85 2.35 -8.73
C ALA A 174 -31.34 2.67 -8.48
N ILE A 175 -31.65 3.55 -7.52
CA ILE A 175 -33.03 4.00 -7.24
C ILE A 175 -33.45 5.26 -8.02
N GLY A 176 -32.59 5.76 -8.92
CA GLY A 176 -32.87 6.95 -9.73
C GLY A 176 -32.78 8.29 -8.99
N HIS A 177 -32.19 8.32 -7.78
CA HIS A 177 -31.99 9.55 -7.03
C HIS A 177 -30.88 10.42 -7.63
N TRP A 178 -29.82 9.79 -8.15
CA TRP A 178 -28.77 10.46 -8.93
C TRP A 178 -28.63 9.83 -10.32
N ARG A 179 -28.17 10.64 -11.28
CA ARG A 179 -27.67 10.12 -12.56
C ARG A 179 -26.21 9.73 -12.41
N GLU A 180 -25.79 8.73 -13.18
CA GLU A 180 -24.41 8.25 -13.17
C GLU A 180 -23.40 9.32 -13.60
N ASP A 181 -23.75 10.15 -14.60
CA ASP A 181 -22.92 11.26 -15.06
C ASP A 181 -22.73 12.38 -14.02
N ALA A 182 -23.61 12.45 -13.02
CA ALA A 182 -23.50 13.40 -11.92
C ALA A 182 -22.52 12.95 -10.83
N LEU A 183 -22.09 11.67 -10.82
CA LEU A 183 -21.23 11.13 -9.76
C LEU A 183 -19.88 11.86 -9.64
N HIS A 184 -19.36 12.40 -10.75
CA HIS A 184 -18.10 13.14 -10.72
C HIS A 184 -18.20 14.41 -9.86
N ALA A 185 -19.30 15.16 -9.96
CA ALA A 185 -19.55 16.34 -9.15
C ALA A 185 -19.75 16.01 -7.65
N LEU A 186 -20.10 14.76 -7.36
CA LEU A 186 -20.22 14.24 -6.01
C LEU A 186 -18.92 13.64 -5.49
N ALA A 187 -17.82 13.62 -6.25
CA ALA A 187 -16.55 13.08 -5.77
C ALA A 187 -16.02 13.92 -4.57
N PRO A 188 -15.46 13.27 -3.53
CA PRO A 188 -14.86 14.00 -2.42
C PRO A 188 -13.64 14.79 -2.91
N ALA A 189 -13.35 15.91 -2.24
CA ALA A 189 -12.16 16.69 -2.52
C ALA A 189 -10.89 15.87 -2.25
N ALA A 190 -9.86 16.14 -3.05
CA ALA A 190 -8.53 15.55 -2.92
C ALA A 190 -7.51 16.68 -2.84
N SER A 191 -6.74 16.75 -1.75
CA SER A 191 -5.71 17.77 -1.56
C SER A 191 -4.31 17.16 -1.58
N PRO A 192 -3.30 17.83 -2.16
CA PRO A 192 -1.93 17.35 -2.12
C PRO A 192 -1.45 17.27 -0.67
N VAL A 193 -0.78 16.18 -0.32
CA VAL A 193 -0.29 15.93 1.05
C VAL A 193 1.15 15.48 1.15
N ALA A 194 1.74 15.00 0.06
CA ALA A 194 3.15 14.63 -0.01
C ALA A 194 3.62 14.57 -1.48
N GLU A 195 4.88 14.92 -1.69
CA GLU A 195 5.57 14.82 -2.99
C GLU A 195 6.80 13.92 -2.82
N PRO A 196 7.21 13.16 -3.86
CA PRO A 196 8.41 12.33 -3.78
C PRO A 196 9.67 13.17 -3.49
N GLY A 197 10.42 12.80 -2.46
CA GLY A 197 11.70 13.39 -2.08
C GLY A 197 12.93 12.72 -2.72
N ASP A 198 14.13 13.16 -2.32
CA ASP A 198 15.44 12.65 -2.77
C ASP A 198 16.09 11.71 -1.72
N ASP A 199 15.39 10.67 -1.26
CA ASP A 199 16.03 9.62 -0.45
C ASP A 199 16.83 8.67 -1.35
N ARG A 200 18.13 8.98 -1.47
CA ARG A 200 19.08 8.26 -2.33
C ARG A 200 19.31 6.81 -1.93
N LEU A 201 19.01 6.43 -0.68
CA LEU A 201 19.21 5.07 -0.17
C LEU A 201 17.93 4.23 -0.22
N LEU A 202 16.76 4.86 -0.40
CA LEU A 202 15.47 4.18 -0.48
C LEU A 202 15.46 3.10 -1.57
N ALA A 203 16.00 3.40 -2.74
CA ALA A 203 16.06 2.46 -3.86
C ALA A 203 16.87 1.20 -3.49
N ALA A 204 17.99 1.36 -2.78
CA ALA A 204 18.80 0.23 -2.31
C ALA A 204 18.07 -0.60 -1.24
N ARG A 205 17.36 0.06 -0.31
CA ARG A 205 16.56 -0.63 0.71
C ARG A 205 15.36 -1.36 0.10
N HIS A 206 14.70 -0.77 -0.91
CA HIS A 206 13.64 -1.42 -1.68
C HIS A 206 14.16 -2.66 -2.44
N ALA A 207 15.30 -2.54 -3.12
CA ALA A 207 15.91 -3.67 -3.82
C ALA A 207 16.24 -4.82 -2.85
N ARG A 208 16.76 -4.51 -1.66
CA ARG A 208 17.00 -5.50 -0.59
C ARG A 208 15.70 -6.14 -0.12
N PHE A 209 14.62 -5.38 0.04
CA PHE A 209 13.32 -5.91 0.44
C PHE A 209 12.80 -6.95 -0.56
N ILE A 210 12.91 -6.66 -1.87
CA ILE A 210 12.51 -7.60 -2.94
C ILE A 210 13.38 -8.86 -2.94
N ASP A 211 14.71 -8.70 -2.86
CA ASP A 211 15.66 -9.82 -2.77
C ASP A 211 15.39 -10.69 -1.52
N LEU A 212 15.10 -10.05 -0.37
CA LEU A 212 14.80 -10.76 0.86
C LEU A 212 13.54 -11.63 0.71
N TYR A 213 12.45 -11.09 0.15
CA TYR A 213 11.26 -11.89 -0.11
C TYR A 213 11.59 -13.11 -0.98
N ALA A 214 12.31 -12.90 -2.09
CA ALA A 214 12.69 -13.99 -3.00
C ALA A 214 13.51 -15.09 -2.32
N ARG A 215 14.39 -14.74 -1.37
CA ARG A 215 15.19 -15.72 -0.61
C ARG A 215 14.39 -16.50 0.41
N THR A 216 13.34 -15.90 0.95
CA THR A 216 12.50 -16.52 2.00
C THR A 216 11.24 -17.18 1.47
N ASP A 217 10.88 -16.97 0.20
CA ASP A 217 9.63 -17.47 -0.40
C ASP A 217 9.46 -18.98 -0.21
N ALA A 218 10.51 -19.74 -0.54
CA ALA A 218 10.52 -21.20 -0.41
C ALA A 218 10.63 -21.73 1.03
N TRP A 219 10.97 -20.88 2.01
CA TRP A 219 11.09 -21.32 3.41
C TRP A 219 9.75 -21.63 4.05
N PHE A 220 8.69 -20.98 3.56
CA PHE A 220 7.36 -21.06 4.14
C PHE A 220 6.36 -21.82 3.27
N THR A 221 6.73 -22.16 2.02
CA THR A 221 5.92 -23.00 1.16
C THR A 221 5.80 -24.38 1.77
N THR A 222 4.60 -24.76 2.21
CA THR A 222 4.39 -26.04 2.91
C THR A 222 4.10 -27.20 1.96
N GLY A 223 3.96 -26.93 0.65
CA GLY A 223 3.77 -27.96 -0.36
C GLY A 223 2.47 -28.77 -0.23
N VAL A 224 1.51 -28.26 0.57
CA VAL A 224 0.18 -28.83 0.77
C VAL A 224 -0.83 -28.11 -0.11
#